data_AF-A0A4Q1AQY8-F1
#
_entry.id   AF-A0A4Q1AQY8-F1
#
_cell.length_a   1.000
_cell.length_b   1.000
_cell.length_c   1.000
_cell.angle_alpha   90.00
_cell.angle_beta   90.00
_cell.angle_gamma   90.00
#
_symmetry.space_group_name_H-M   'P 1'
#
loop_
_entity.id
_entity.type
_entity.pdbx_description
1 polymer ?
#
loop_
_entity_poly.entity_id
_entity_poly.type
_entity_poly.pdbx_seq_one_letter_code
_entity_poly.pdbx_strand_id
1 'polypeptide(L)' 'MQKLLISFLFLIMTCPLFAVDYTEMSTQELIEIMGYVEKENLHKFEKELKSRVPTMTQKERDKYLQNLKKIKN' A
#
# COMPACT_ATOMS: atom_id res chain seq x y z
N MET A 1 -22.24 10.96 -30.75
CA MET A 1 -21.27 11.58 -29.82
C MET A 1 -21.65 11.40 -28.35
N GLN A 2 -22.84 11.82 -27.89
CA GLN A 2 -23.23 11.73 -26.47
C GLN A 2 -23.24 10.29 -25.90
N LYS A 3 -23.72 9.29 -26.66
CA LYS A 3 -23.75 7.89 -26.21
C LYS A 3 -22.34 7.29 -25.98
N LEU A 4 -21.35 7.72 -26.77
CA LEU A 4 -19.95 7.31 -26.62
C LEU A 4 -19.31 7.99 -25.40
N LEU A 5 -19.61 9.27 -25.17
CA LEU A 5 -19.16 10.00 -23.97
C LEU A 5 -19.68 9.36 -22.68
N ILE A 6 -20.96 8.94 -22.66
CA ILE A 6 -21.54 8.25 -21.51
C ILE A 6 -20.86 6.90 -21.28
N SER A 7 -20.62 6.11 -22.34
CA SER A 7 -19.90 4.84 -22.24
C SER A 7 -18.46 5.02 -21.73
N PHE A 8 -17.78 6.08 -22.16
CA PHE A 8 -16.42 6.39 -21.71
C PHE A 8 -16.38 6.84 -20.23
N LEU A 9 -17.38 7.59 -19.79
CA LEU A 9 -17.54 7.99 -18.39
C LEU A 9 -17.74 6.78 -17.47
N PHE A 10 -18.55 5.80 -17.88
CA PHE A 10 -18.73 4.55 -17.14
C PHE A 10 -17.45 3.71 -17.06
N LEU A 11 -16.63 3.71 -18.11
CA LEU A 11 -15.35 2.98 -18.12
C LEU A 11 -14.33 3.58 -17.14
N ILE A 12 -14.28 4.91 -17.02
CA ILE A 12 -13.38 5.59 -16.07
C ILE A 12 -13.80 5.33 -14.62
N MET A 13 -15.11 5.22 -14.34
CA MET A 13 -15.60 4.95 -12.98
C MET A 13 -15.26 3.54 -12.49
N THR A 14 -15.04 2.55 -13.36
CA THR A 14 -14.74 1.17 -12.96
C THR A 14 -13.24 0.87 -12.84
N CYS A 15 -12.37 1.72 -13.40
CA CYS A 15 -10.91 1.56 -13.31
C CYS A 15 -10.31 1.47 -11.89
N PRO A 16 -10.78 2.18 -10.85
CA PRO A 16 -10.11 2.14 -9.54
C PRO A 16 -10.35 0.85 -8.73
N LEU A 17 -11.22 -0.06 -9.18
CA LEU A 17 -11.58 -1.27 -8.42
C LEU A 17 -10.43 -2.28 -8.21
N PHE A 18 -9.34 -2.15 -8.96
CA PHE A 18 -8.18 -3.06 -8.87
C PHE A 18 -6.96 -2.42 -8.17
N ALA A 19 -7.12 -1.26 -7.54
CA ALA A 19 -6.05 -0.65 -6.78
C ALA A 19 -5.81 -1.44 -5.48
N VAL A 20 -4.57 -1.89 -5.25
CA VAL A 20 -4.19 -2.47 -3.95
C VAL A 20 -4.38 -1.41 -2.86
N ASP A 21 -5.16 -1.76 -1.85
CA ASP A 21 -5.42 -0.94 -0.67
C ASP A 21 -4.69 -1.52 0.54
N TYR A 22 -3.78 -0.72 1.10
CA TYR A 22 -2.99 -1.08 2.28
C TYR A 22 -3.61 -0.57 3.58
N THR A 23 -4.62 0.29 3.50
CA THR A 23 -5.25 0.92 4.67
C THR A 23 -6.04 -0.09 5.51
N GLU A 24 -6.57 -1.14 4.88
CA GLU A 24 -7.30 -2.22 5.55
C GLU A 24 -6.39 -3.26 6.22
N MET A 25 -5.10 -3.30 5.87
CA MET A 25 -4.15 -4.22 6.51
C MET A 25 -3.84 -3.78 7.94
N SER A 26 -3.43 -4.71 8.80
CA SER A 26 -2.86 -4.40 10.12
C SER A 26 -1.40 -3.94 10.02
N THR A 27 -0.90 -3.26 11.06
CA THR A 27 0.51 -2.83 11.10
C THR A 27 1.47 -4.02 11.04
N GLN A 28 1.08 -5.17 11.60
CA GLN A 28 1.88 -6.40 11.58
C GLN A 28 1.97 -6.98 10.17
N GLU A 29 0.85 -7.08 9.45
CA GLU A 29 0.82 -7.54 8.07
C GLU A 29 1.67 -6.64 7.15
N LEU A 30 1.57 -5.32 7.32
CA LEU A 30 2.41 -4.38 6.57
C LEU A 30 3.90 -4.60 6.82
N ILE A 31 4.30 -4.88 8.06
CA ILE A 31 5.70 -5.15 8.41
C ILE A 31 6.17 -6.49 7.80
N GLU A 32 5.32 -7.50 7.76
CA GLU A 32 5.64 -8.85 7.26
C GLU A 32 5.88 -8.88 5.76
N ILE A 33 5.15 -8.07 4.98
CA ILE A 33 5.32 -7.99 3.53
C ILE A 33 6.44 -7.02 3.08
N MET A 34 7.13 -6.37 4.02
CA MET A 34 8.26 -5.48 3.69
C MET A 34 9.31 -6.23 2.85
N GLY A 35 9.59 -5.72 1.64
CA GLY A 35 10.54 -6.33 0.70
C GLY A 35 9.91 -7.28 -0.33
N TYR A 36 8.61 -7.58 -0.21
CA TYR A 36 7.87 -8.45 -1.13
C TYR A 36 6.80 -7.70 -1.95
N VAL A 37 6.73 -6.38 -1.80
CA VAL A 37 5.74 -5.54 -2.49
C VAL A 37 6.17 -5.25 -3.91
N GLU A 38 5.25 -5.43 -4.86
CA GLU A 38 5.43 -5.10 -6.27
C GLU A 38 5.80 -3.62 -6.48
N LYS A 39 6.62 -3.34 -7.50
CA LYS A 39 7.17 -2.00 -7.73
C LYS A 39 6.08 -0.96 -7.99
N GLU A 40 5.02 -1.32 -8.72
CA GLU A 40 3.87 -0.45 -8.98
C GLU A 40 3.13 0.00 -7.71
N ASN A 41 3.19 -0.80 -6.64
CA ASN A 41 2.46 -0.56 -5.40
C ASN A 41 3.35 -0.01 -4.28
N LEU A 42 4.68 0.02 -4.47
CA LEU A 42 5.66 0.38 -3.44
C LEU A 42 5.40 1.77 -2.84
N HIS A 43 5.05 2.76 -3.65
CA HIS A 43 4.77 4.11 -3.16
C HIS A 43 3.57 4.16 -2.21
N LYS A 44 2.49 3.45 -2.54
CA LYS A 44 1.28 3.39 -1.70
C LYS A 44 1.58 2.64 -0.40
N PHE A 45 2.25 1.50 -0.51
CA PHE A 45 2.68 0.72 0.63
C PHE A 45 3.57 1.51 1.59
N GLU A 46 4.61 2.19 1.08
CA GLU A 46 5.50 2.99 1.91
C GLU A 46 4.78 4.14 2.60
N LYS A 47 3.85 4.80 1.89
CA LYS A 47 3.05 5.89 2.45
C LYS A 47 2.24 5.40 3.64
N GLU A 48 1.58 4.25 3.51
CA GLU A 48 0.78 3.66 4.58
C GLU A 48 1.66 3.15 5.74
N LEU A 49 2.73 2.42 5.44
CA LEU A 49 3.64 1.94 6.48
C LEU A 49 4.28 3.10 7.27
N LYS A 50 4.69 4.18 6.59
CA LYS A 50 5.25 5.39 7.22
C LYS A 50 4.23 6.12 8.09
N SER A 51 2.95 6.17 7.69
CA SER A 51 1.89 6.84 8.46
C SER A 51 1.66 6.17 9.82
N ARG A 52 1.93 4.86 9.92
CA ARG A 52 1.75 4.05 11.15
C ARG A 52 2.96 4.01 12.07
N VAL A 53 4.14 4.46 11.61
CA VAL A 53 5.36 4.50 12.44
C VAL A 53 5.15 5.20 13.78
N PRO A 54 4.40 6.32 13.91
CA PRO A 54 4.18 6.96 15.21
C PRO A 54 3.37 6.11 16.20
N THR A 55 2.51 5.22 15.71
CA THR A 55 1.56 4.44 16.53
C THR A 55 1.97 2.98 16.74
N MET A 56 3.13 2.56 16.23
CA MET A 56 3.67 1.21 16.44
C MET A 56 3.93 0.94 17.92
N THR A 57 3.56 -0.26 18.36
CA THR A 57 4.06 -0.84 19.61
C THR A 57 5.57 -1.05 19.53
N GLN A 58 6.22 -1.25 20.69
CA GLN A 58 7.66 -1.52 20.72
C GLN A 58 8.03 -2.76 19.89
N LYS A 59 7.25 -3.84 20.00
CA LYS A 59 7.46 -5.08 19.25
C LYS A 59 7.37 -4.87 17.73
N GLU A 60 6.40 -4.07 17.28
CA GLU A 60 6.25 -3.73 15.86
C GLU A 60 7.40 -2.86 15.38
N ARG A 61 7.79 -1.86 16.17
CA ARG A 61 8.91 -0.96 15.86
C ARG A 61 10.22 -1.73 15.70
N ASP A 62 10.48 -2.69 16.59
CA ASP A 62 11.69 -3.52 16.53
C ASP A 62 11.73 -4.37 15.25
N LYS A 63 10.61 -5.03 14.91
CA LYS A 63 10.47 -5.79 13.65
C LYS A 63 10.63 -4.89 12.41
N TYR A 64 9.99 -3.73 12.41
CA TYR A 64 10.08 -2.75 11.33
C TYR A 64 11.54 -2.33 11.09
N LEU A 65 12.26 -1.95 12.15
CA LEU A 65 13.67 -1.56 12.05
C LEU A 65 14.57 -2.73 11.60
N GLN A 66 14.29 -3.95 12.06
CA GLN A 66 14.99 -5.14 11.62
C GLN A 66 14.79 -5.39 10.12
N ASN A 67 13.55 -5.28 9.62
CA ASN A 67 13.23 -5.47 8.21
C ASN A 67 13.82 -4.36 7.33
N LEU A 68 13.80 -3.10 7.79
CA LEU A 68 14.48 -2.00 7.09
C LEU A 68 15.97 -2.27 6.86
N LYS A 69 16.66 -2.85 7.84
CA LYS A 69 18.08 -3.22 7.70
C LYS A 69 18.29 -4.32 6.67
N LYS A 70 17.38 -5.31 6.61
CA LYS A 70 17.47 -6.42 5.66
C LYS A 70 17.26 -5.99 4.21
N ILE A 71 16.40 -5.00 3.97
CA ILE A 71 16.04 -4.54 2.61
C ILE A 71 17.07 -3.55 2.05
N LYS A 72 17.78 -2.82 2.91
CA LYS A 72 18.81 -1.85 2.50
C LYS A 72 20.17 -2.47 2.18
N ASN A 73 20.39 -3.74 2.57
CA ASN A 73 21.58 -4.52 2.25
C ASN A 73 21.35 -5.35 0.99
#